data_AF-A0A8J3ITC4-F1
#
_entry.id   AF-A0A8J3ITC4-F1
#
_cell.length_a   1.000
_cell.length_b   1.000
_cell.length_c   1.000
_cell.angle_alpha   90.00
_cell.angle_beta   90.00
_cell.angle_gamma   90.00
#
_symmetry.space_group_name_H-M   'P 1'
#
loop_
_entity.id
_entity.type
_entity.pdbx_description
1 polymer ?
#
loop_
_entity_poly.entity_id
_entity_poly.type
_entity_poly.pdbx_seq_one_letter_code
_entity_poly.pdbx_strand_id
1 'polypeptide(L)'
;MAGDFDRPAGLAPALRGVDRMHLVAMGGALRYGAEILAAAADAGVRRVTHLGHDDPSRGDDDPMERDHRVLHRAIERSGLEFTHVFPGEFMGNTREWAASVRAESVVRAPFGGWRSALVHEDDIAAVLAAALTADGHEGVTYRPTGPVPVTRREVVRALGAALGREVRFVELTPEQARAHWAGTYPAEVVEWFLEMGNHLDGNAWVSPDVERVTGRPGRTYEEWAVTHADEFR
;
A
#
# COMPACT_ATOMS: atom_id res chain seq x y z
N MET A 1 0.38 5.72 -26.46
CA MET A 1 -0.75 6.66 -26.32
C MET A 1 -0.86 7.04 -24.86
N ALA A 2 -1.26 8.26 -24.54
CA ALA A 2 -1.39 8.72 -23.15
C ALA A 2 -2.87 8.79 -22.76
N GLY A 3 -3.19 8.41 -21.52
CA GLY A 3 -4.47 8.64 -20.86
C GLY A 3 -4.24 9.42 -19.57
N ASP A 4 -5.24 10.20 -19.16
CA ASP A 4 -5.18 11.04 -17.96
C ASP A 4 -6.45 10.78 -17.13
N PHE A 5 -6.28 10.23 -15.93
CA PHE A 5 -7.39 9.95 -15.02
C PHE A 5 -8.04 11.22 -14.46
N ASP A 6 -7.39 12.38 -14.56
CA ASP A 6 -8.03 13.67 -14.27
C ASP A 6 -8.87 14.21 -15.43
N ARG A 7 -8.83 13.53 -16.59
CA ARG A 7 -9.65 13.84 -17.76
C ARG A 7 -10.24 12.56 -18.37
N PRO A 8 -11.18 11.88 -17.68
CA PRO A 8 -11.72 10.58 -18.09
C PRO A 8 -12.27 10.54 -19.52
N ALA A 9 -12.82 11.64 -20.02
CA ALA A 9 -13.31 11.78 -21.39
C ALA A 9 -12.22 11.51 -22.47
N GLY A 10 -10.94 11.65 -22.12
CA GLY A 10 -9.80 11.39 -22.99
C GLY A 10 -9.28 9.95 -22.96
N LEU A 11 -9.90 9.04 -22.20
CA LEU A 11 -9.35 7.68 -21.99
C LEU A 11 -9.64 6.72 -23.14
N ALA A 12 -10.67 6.96 -23.95
CA ALA A 12 -11.11 6.03 -24.99
C ALA A 12 -9.97 5.58 -25.94
N PRO A 13 -9.07 6.45 -26.44
CA PRO A 13 -7.96 6.01 -27.27
C PRO A 13 -7.00 5.05 -26.56
N ALA A 14 -6.74 5.25 -25.27
CA ALA A 14 -5.83 4.44 -24.46
C ALA A 14 -6.42 3.07 -24.09
N LEU A 15 -7.74 2.95 -24.06
CA LEU A 15 -8.46 1.73 -23.72
C LEU A 15 -8.77 0.83 -24.94
N ARG A 16 -8.46 1.27 -26.16
CA ARG A 16 -8.70 0.46 -27.37
C ARG A 16 -7.93 -0.86 -27.33
N GLY A 17 -8.67 -1.96 -27.39
CA GLY A 17 -8.10 -3.32 -27.39
C GLY A 17 -7.63 -3.80 -26.02
N VAL A 18 -7.96 -3.08 -24.95
CA VAL A 18 -7.66 -3.47 -23.56
C VAL A 18 -8.82 -4.33 -23.04
N ASP A 19 -8.53 -5.56 -22.61
CA ASP A 19 -9.54 -6.44 -22.02
C ASP A 19 -9.51 -6.42 -20.47
N ARG A 20 -8.40 -6.01 -19.86
CA ARG A 20 -8.23 -5.95 -18.39
C ARG A 20 -7.44 -4.71 -17.96
N MET A 21 -7.79 -4.15 -16.81
CA MET A 21 -7.19 -2.93 -16.28
C MET A 21 -6.73 -3.13 -14.83
N HIS A 22 -5.60 -2.54 -14.46
CA HIS A 22 -5.22 -2.38 -13.06
C HIS A 22 -5.42 -0.91 -12.66
N LEU A 23 -6.10 -0.68 -11.54
CA LEU A 23 -6.40 0.63 -11.01
C LEU A 23 -5.78 0.81 -9.62
N VAL A 24 -5.03 1.89 -9.43
CA VAL A 24 -4.49 2.29 -8.13
C VAL A 24 -5.32 3.45 -7.59
N ALA A 25 -5.79 3.35 -6.35
CA ALA A 25 -6.62 4.33 -5.67
C ALA A 25 -5.84 5.61 -5.32
N MET A 26 -5.57 6.44 -6.32
CA MET A 26 -4.89 7.73 -6.15
C MET A 26 -5.30 8.76 -7.19
N GLY A 27 -5.19 10.04 -6.82
CA GLY A 27 -5.42 11.17 -7.72
C GLY A 27 -6.76 11.07 -8.46
N GLY A 28 -6.71 11.11 -9.79
CA GLY A 28 -7.90 11.00 -10.65
C GLY A 28 -8.73 9.74 -10.43
N ALA A 29 -8.13 8.61 -10.02
CA ALA A 29 -8.90 7.38 -9.75
C ALA A 29 -9.85 7.54 -8.55
N LEU A 30 -9.41 8.23 -7.50
CA LEU A 30 -10.27 8.55 -6.34
C LEU A 30 -11.33 9.60 -6.70
N ARG A 31 -10.97 10.58 -7.53
CA ARG A 31 -11.86 11.70 -7.91
C ARG A 31 -12.91 11.34 -8.95
N TYR A 32 -12.56 10.49 -9.91
CA TYR A 32 -13.32 10.22 -11.14
C TYR A 32 -13.47 8.72 -11.42
N GLY A 33 -13.41 7.90 -10.36
CA GLY A 33 -13.42 6.44 -10.48
C GLY A 33 -14.60 5.91 -11.29
N ALA A 34 -15.80 6.44 -11.06
CA ALA A 34 -17.01 6.02 -11.76
C ALA A 34 -16.93 6.29 -13.27
N GLU A 35 -16.45 7.47 -13.67
CA GLU A 35 -16.28 7.87 -15.06
C GLU A 35 -15.18 7.06 -15.75
N ILE A 36 -14.08 6.77 -15.05
CA ILE A 36 -13.00 5.93 -15.55
C ILE A 36 -13.50 4.50 -15.79
N LEU A 37 -14.25 3.93 -14.86
CA LEU A 37 -14.79 2.58 -14.96
C LEU A 37 -15.86 2.46 -16.06
N ALA A 38 -16.72 3.48 -16.20
CA ALA A 38 -17.68 3.54 -17.29
C ALA A 38 -16.97 3.59 -18.65
N ALA A 39 -15.96 4.45 -18.81
CA ALA A 39 -15.17 4.52 -20.04
C ALA A 39 -14.42 3.20 -20.34
N ALA A 40 -13.94 2.52 -19.30
CA ALA A 40 -13.32 1.20 -19.43
C ALA A 40 -14.33 0.15 -19.92
N ALA A 41 -15.51 0.09 -19.31
CA ALA A 41 -16.57 -0.82 -19.71
C ALA A 41 -17.04 -0.58 -21.15
N ASP A 42 -17.27 0.68 -21.53
CA ASP A 42 -17.65 1.08 -22.89
C ASP A 42 -16.59 0.72 -23.94
N ALA A 43 -15.31 0.74 -23.55
CA ALA A 43 -14.20 0.33 -24.41
C ALA A 43 -13.99 -1.19 -24.51
N GLY A 44 -14.75 -1.99 -23.75
CA GLY A 44 -14.70 -3.44 -23.75
C GLY A 44 -13.75 -4.06 -22.73
N VAL A 45 -13.28 -3.29 -21.73
CA VAL A 45 -12.62 -3.86 -20.56
C VAL A 45 -13.62 -4.75 -19.84
N ARG A 46 -13.18 -5.94 -19.43
CA ARG A 46 -14.02 -6.94 -18.75
C ARG A 46 -13.64 -7.14 -17.30
N ARG A 47 -12.37 -6.89 -16.96
CA ARG A 47 -11.81 -7.14 -15.62
C ARG A 47 -11.00 -5.97 -15.09
N VAL A 48 -11.15 -5.68 -13.80
CA VAL A 48 -10.34 -4.69 -13.08
C VAL A 48 -9.74 -5.28 -11.80
N THR A 49 -8.45 -5.07 -11.57
CA THR A 49 -7.87 -5.22 -10.22
C THR A 49 -7.64 -3.86 -9.59
N HIS A 50 -7.89 -3.77 -8.30
CA HIS A 50 -7.86 -2.51 -7.57
C HIS A 50 -6.87 -2.58 -6.41
N LEU A 51 -5.83 -1.76 -6.44
CA LEU A 51 -4.96 -1.51 -5.29
C LEU A 51 -5.49 -0.31 -4.53
N GLY A 52 -5.91 -0.51 -3.28
CA GLY A 52 -6.43 0.56 -2.44
C GLY A 52 -6.23 0.30 -0.95
N HIS A 53 -7.04 0.97 -0.15
CA HIS A 53 -7.05 0.88 1.30
C HIS A 53 -8.51 0.75 1.76
N ASP A 54 -8.74 0.00 2.83
CA ASP A 54 -10.06 -0.16 3.46
C ASP A 54 -9.86 -0.52 4.93
N ASP A 55 -10.12 0.44 5.81
CA ASP A 55 -10.16 0.25 7.26
C ASP A 55 -11.61 0.08 7.75
N PRO A 56 -12.06 -1.15 8.04
CA PRO A 56 -13.45 -1.39 8.46
C PRO A 56 -13.78 -0.85 9.87
N SER A 57 -12.78 -0.39 10.64
CA SER A 57 -13.01 0.23 11.96
C SER A 57 -13.45 1.70 11.86
N ARG A 58 -13.29 2.31 10.68
CA ARG A 58 -13.60 3.72 10.41
C ARG A 58 -14.95 3.88 9.73
N GLY A 59 -15.63 4.96 10.06
CA GLY A 59 -16.90 5.34 9.43
C GLY A 59 -16.75 5.73 7.95
N ASP A 60 -17.87 5.75 7.23
CA ASP A 60 -17.92 6.15 5.81
C ASP A 60 -17.53 7.62 5.56
N ASP A 61 -17.63 8.46 6.59
CA ASP A 61 -17.30 9.88 6.57
C ASP A 61 -15.86 10.19 7.03
N ASP A 62 -15.08 9.18 7.42
CA ASP A 62 -13.67 9.35 7.75
C ASP A 62 -12.91 9.92 6.52
N PRO A 63 -12.14 11.02 6.67
CA PRO A 63 -11.47 11.66 5.54
C PRO A 63 -10.51 10.76 4.77
N MET A 64 -9.93 9.73 5.40
CA MET A 64 -9.04 8.78 4.75
C MET A 64 -9.79 7.66 4.03
N GLU A 65 -10.99 7.29 4.50
CA GLU A 65 -11.79 6.23 3.89
C GLU A 65 -12.79 6.71 2.85
N ARG A 66 -13.31 7.94 3.00
CA ARG A 66 -14.49 8.40 2.24
C ARG A 66 -14.33 8.22 0.73
N ASP A 67 -13.23 8.73 0.17
CA ASP A 67 -12.98 8.69 -1.28
C ASP A 67 -12.64 7.27 -1.74
N HIS A 68 -11.95 6.48 -0.92
CA HIS A 68 -11.70 5.06 -1.16
C HIS A 68 -13.02 4.28 -1.25
N ARG A 69 -13.93 4.45 -0.29
CA ARG A 69 -15.23 3.77 -0.29
C ARG A 69 -16.13 4.21 -1.45
N VAL A 70 -16.05 5.47 -1.88
CA VAL A 70 -16.73 5.92 -3.12
C VAL A 70 -16.20 5.15 -4.32
N LEU A 71 -14.88 5.01 -4.45
CA LEU A 71 -14.27 4.22 -5.52
C LEU A 71 -14.62 2.73 -5.43
N HIS A 72 -14.60 2.11 -4.24
CA HIS A 72 -14.97 0.70 -4.05
C HIS A 72 -16.38 0.44 -4.58
N ARG A 73 -17.36 1.27 -4.17
CA ARG A 73 -18.75 1.17 -4.65
C ARG A 73 -18.87 1.39 -6.15
N ALA A 74 -18.05 2.27 -6.73
CA ALA A 74 -18.04 2.48 -8.17
C ALA A 74 -17.53 1.23 -8.91
N ILE A 75 -16.47 0.59 -8.40
CA ILE A 75 -15.92 -0.67 -8.93
C ILE A 75 -16.98 -1.78 -8.85
N GLU A 76 -17.56 -2.00 -7.68
CA GLU A 76 -18.56 -3.05 -7.44
C GLU A 76 -19.81 -2.87 -8.31
N ARG A 77 -20.19 -1.64 -8.65
CA ARG A 77 -21.36 -1.32 -9.49
C ARG A 77 -21.05 -1.18 -10.97
N SER A 78 -19.79 -1.27 -11.37
CA SER A 78 -19.36 -1.07 -12.77
C SER A 78 -19.85 -2.18 -13.72
N GLY A 79 -20.22 -3.34 -13.20
CA GLY A 79 -20.53 -4.53 -14.00
C GLY A 79 -19.30 -5.27 -14.52
N LEU A 80 -18.09 -4.79 -14.22
CA LEU A 80 -16.83 -5.47 -14.52
C LEU A 80 -16.58 -6.60 -13.52
N GLU A 81 -15.87 -7.65 -13.95
CA GLU A 81 -15.22 -8.56 -13.01
C GLU A 81 -14.20 -7.76 -12.21
N PHE A 82 -14.24 -7.82 -10.88
CA PHE A 82 -13.32 -7.04 -10.06
C PHE A 82 -12.62 -7.87 -8.99
N THR A 83 -11.44 -7.42 -8.58
CA THR A 83 -10.75 -7.91 -7.39
C THR A 83 -10.19 -6.71 -6.63
N HIS A 84 -10.45 -6.64 -5.33
CA HIS A 84 -9.82 -5.66 -4.45
C HIS A 84 -8.57 -6.24 -3.80
N VAL A 85 -7.52 -5.42 -3.68
CA VAL A 85 -6.31 -5.74 -2.94
C VAL A 85 -6.01 -4.57 -2.01
N PHE A 86 -6.16 -4.82 -0.70
CA PHE A 86 -5.98 -3.86 0.38
C PHE A 86 -4.79 -4.31 1.25
N PRO A 87 -3.55 -4.06 0.80
CA PRO A 87 -2.35 -4.50 1.51
C PRO A 87 -2.21 -3.83 2.90
N GLY A 88 -1.45 -4.50 3.77
CA GLY A 88 -0.89 -3.88 4.97
C GLY A 88 0.19 -2.84 4.66
N GLU A 89 0.96 -2.45 5.68
CA GLU A 89 2.09 -1.52 5.50
C GLU A 89 3.14 -2.08 4.52
N PHE A 90 3.70 -1.21 3.67
CA PHE A 90 4.64 -1.63 2.64
C PHE A 90 6.06 -1.62 3.22
N MET A 91 6.85 -2.66 2.94
CA MET A 91 8.29 -2.65 3.27
C MET A 91 9.01 -1.46 2.63
N GLY A 92 8.60 -1.10 1.40
CA GLY A 92 9.09 0.06 0.68
C GLY A 92 8.94 1.41 1.39
N ASN A 93 8.07 1.54 2.40
CA ASN A 93 7.94 2.78 3.19
C ASN A 93 9.23 3.13 3.93
N THR A 94 10.08 2.14 4.22
CA THR A 94 11.36 2.37 4.90
C THR A 94 12.35 3.20 4.08
N ARG A 95 12.12 3.37 2.77
CA ARG A 95 12.86 4.31 1.90
C ARG A 95 12.80 5.76 2.38
N GLU A 96 11.76 6.13 3.15
CA GLU A 96 11.69 7.43 3.83
C GLU A 96 12.94 7.69 4.68
N TRP A 97 13.54 6.64 5.27
CA TRP A 97 14.71 6.77 6.14
C TRP A 97 16.04 6.77 5.40
N ALA A 98 16.04 6.54 4.08
CA ALA A 98 17.27 6.31 3.33
C ALA A 98 18.27 7.47 3.48
N ALA A 99 17.80 8.71 3.44
CA ALA A 99 18.67 9.89 3.60
C ALA A 99 19.37 9.94 4.98
N SER A 100 18.63 9.69 6.08
CA SER A 100 19.20 9.76 7.43
C SER A 100 20.07 8.55 7.74
N VAL A 101 19.74 7.37 7.19
CA VAL A 101 20.57 6.17 7.31
C VAL A 101 21.91 6.35 6.60
N ARG A 102 21.90 6.90 5.37
CA ARG A 102 23.14 7.23 4.63
C ARG A 102 24.01 8.23 5.39
N ALA A 103 23.40 9.32 5.85
CA ALA A 103 24.14 10.43 6.45
C ALA A 103 24.62 10.15 7.88
N GLU A 104 23.84 9.43 8.68
CA GLU A 104 24.04 9.37 10.13
C GLU A 104 23.99 7.95 10.72
N SER A 105 23.58 6.94 9.94
CA SER A 105 23.20 5.63 10.46
C SER A 105 22.12 5.73 11.56
N VAL A 106 21.14 6.62 11.37
CA VAL A 106 20.05 6.84 12.33
C VAL A 106 18.70 6.81 11.62
N VAL A 107 17.74 6.13 12.23
CA VAL A 107 16.30 6.25 11.94
C VAL A 107 15.63 6.99 13.09
N ARG A 108 14.89 8.04 12.78
CA ARG A 108 14.08 8.81 13.73
C ARG A 108 12.62 8.58 13.40
N ALA A 109 11.92 7.85 14.25
CA ALA A 109 10.50 7.55 14.04
C ALA A 109 9.79 7.34 15.38
N PRO A 110 8.48 7.62 15.48
CA PRO A 110 7.70 7.23 16.64
C PRO A 110 7.45 5.71 16.65
N PHE A 111 6.84 5.23 17.73
CA PHE A 111 6.25 3.87 17.81
C PHE A 111 7.26 2.74 17.60
N GLY A 112 8.40 2.80 18.29
CA GLY A 112 9.45 1.79 18.14
C GLY A 112 9.01 0.36 18.48
N GLY A 113 7.99 0.22 19.34
CA GLY A 113 7.42 -1.07 19.75
C GLY A 113 6.19 -1.49 18.95
N TRP A 114 5.71 -0.65 18.03
CA TRP A 114 4.54 -0.96 17.22
C TRP A 114 4.89 -2.02 16.18
N ARG A 115 4.00 -3.00 16.04
CA ARG A 115 4.18 -4.23 15.27
C ARG A 115 3.34 -4.19 14.01
N SER A 116 3.97 -4.59 12.92
CA SER A 116 3.38 -4.62 11.59
C SER A 116 3.86 -5.84 10.83
N ALA A 117 2.96 -6.52 10.14
CA ALA A 117 3.30 -7.52 9.15
C ALA A 117 3.52 -6.82 7.80
N LEU A 118 4.65 -6.10 7.67
CA LEU A 118 4.96 -5.31 6.47
C LEU A 118 5.01 -6.23 5.25
N VAL A 119 4.31 -5.87 4.17
CA VAL A 119 4.26 -6.64 2.93
C VAL A 119 5.25 -6.11 1.90
N HIS A 120 5.91 -7.04 1.20
CA HIS A 120 6.82 -6.71 0.11
C HIS A 120 6.04 -6.27 -1.12
N GLU A 121 6.44 -5.17 -1.77
CA GLU A 121 5.76 -4.62 -2.95
C GLU A 121 5.59 -5.64 -4.10
N ASP A 122 6.61 -6.46 -4.38
CA ASP A 122 6.52 -7.57 -5.34
C ASP A 122 5.49 -8.65 -4.99
N ASP A 123 5.18 -8.86 -3.71
CA ASP A 123 4.12 -9.80 -3.32
C ASP A 123 2.74 -9.19 -3.56
N ILE A 124 2.58 -7.89 -3.30
CA ILE A 124 1.36 -7.15 -3.68
C ILE A 124 1.17 -7.20 -5.20
N ALA A 125 2.23 -6.93 -5.96
CA ALA A 125 2.22 -6.98 -7.41
C ALA A 125 1.91 -8.39 -7.93
N ALA A 126 2.46 -9.43 -7.31
CA ALA A 126 2.16 -10.82 -7.69
C ALA A 126 0.70 -11.20 -7.43
N VAL A 127 0.12 -10.78 -6.30
CA VAL A 127 -1.31 -10.98 -6.00
C VAL A 127 -2.19 -10.26 -7.02
N LEU A 128 -1.89 -8.99 -7.31
CA LEU A 128 -2.60 -8.19 -8.32
C LEU A 128 -2.48 -8.80 -9.72
N ALA A 129 -1.30 -9.26 -10.11
CA ALA A 129 -1.06 -9.87 -11.41
C ALA A 129 -1.81 -11.19 -11.56
N ALA A 130 -1.79 -12.05 -10.53
CA ALA A 130 -2.57 -13.29 -10.52
C ALA A 130 -4.07 -13.00 -10.63
N ALA A 131 -4.59 -12.09 -9.80
CA ALA A 131 -5.99 -11.66 -9.85
C ALA A 131 -6.40 -11.11 -11.23
N LEU A 132 -5.50 -10.36 -11.88
CA LEU A 132 -5.76 -9.79 -13.19
C LEU A 132 -5.73 -10.84 -14.29
N THR A 133 -4.90 -11.88 -14.17
CA THR A 133 -4.57 -12.80 -15.28
C THR A 133 -5.22 -14.18 -15.19
N ALA A 134 -5.50 -14.70 -13.99
CA ALA A 134 -6.11 -16.01 -13.75
C ALA A 134 -7.59 -15.91 -13.36
N ASP A 135 -8.37 -16.98 -13.56
CA ASP A 135 -9.79 -17.02 -13.16
C ASP A 135 -9.95 -17.39 -11.68
N GLY A 136 -11.13 -17.11 -11.11
CA GLY A 136 -11.47 -17.46 -9.72
C GLY A 136 -11.14 -16.38 -8.70
N HIS A 137 -10.88 -15.15 -9.16
CA HIS A 137 -10.58 -13.98 -8.34
C HIS A 137 -11.70 -12.93 -8.38
N GLU A 138 -12.79 -13.21 -9.11
CA GLU A 138 -13.90 -12.28 -9.33
C GLU A 138 -14.70 -12.07 -8.04
N GLY A 139 -14.93 -10.80 -7.68
CA GLY A 139 -15.62 -10.41 -6.46
C GLY A 139 -14.84 -10.65 -5.16
N VAL A 140 -13.55 -11.00 -5.25
CA VAL A 140 -12.71 -11.30 -4.09
C VAL A 140 -12.00 -10.05 -3.59
N THR A 141 -11.84 -9.95 -2.27
CA THR A 141 -10.98 -8.97 -1.61
C THR A 141 -9.81 -9.68 -0.95
N TYR A 142 -8.58 -9.35 -1.35
CA TYR A 142 -7.35 -9.80 -0.71
C TYR A 142 -6.76 -8.71 0.18
N ARG A 143 -6.14 -9.11 1.28
CA ARG A 143 -5.46 -8.24 2.24
C ARG A 143 -4.04 -8.75 2.48
N PRO A 144 -3.13 -8.68 1.48
CA PRO A 144 -1.81 -9.27 1.61
C PRO A 144 -0.98 -8.55 2.69
N THR A 145 -0.30 -9.35 3.51
CA THR A 145 0.63 -8.89 4.56
C THR A 145 1.99 -9.57 4.35
N GLY A 146 3.00 -9.11 5.10
CA GLY A 146 4.21 -9.89 5.31
C GLY A 146 3.94 -11.19 6.07
N PRO A 147 4.89 -12.13 6.03
CA PRO A 147 4.76 -13.44 6.69
C PRO A 147 4.95 -13.37 8.21
N VAL A 148 5.63 -12.32 8.71
CA VAL A 148 6.03 -12.20 10.12
C VAL A 148 5.79 -10.77 10.61
N PRO A 149 5.06 -10.57 11.72
CA PRO A 149 4.91 -9.25 12.34
C PRO A 149 6.17 -8.86 13.11
N VAL A 150 6.75 -7.72 12.76
CA VAL A 150 7.97 -7.18 13.36
C VAL A 150 7.73 -5.79 13.94
N THR A 151 8.46 -5.45 15.00
CA THR A 151 8.47 -4.10 15.55
C THR A 151 9.27 -3.15 14.67
N ARG A 152 8.96 -1.86 14.72
CA ARG A 152 9.74 -0.83 14.00
C ARG A 152 11.24 -0.85 14.37
N ARG A 153 11.59 -1.17 15.62
CA ARG A 153 12.99 -1.38 16.04
C ARG A 153 13.63 -2.61 15.39
N GLU A 154 12.90 -3.70 15.22
CA GLU A 154 13.39 -4.91 14.53
C GLU A 154 13.60 -4.64 13.04
N VAL A 155 12.71 -3.89 12.39
CA VAL A 155 12.88 -3.40 11.01
C VAL A 155 14.20 -2.64 10.86
N VAL A 156 14.50 -1.69 11.76
CA VAL A 156 15.77 -0.93 11.71
C VAL A 156 16.98 -1.82 12.00
N ARG A 157 16.85 -2.79 12.91
CA ARG A 157 17.93 -3.77 13.16
C ARG A 157 18.22 -4.63 11.93
N ALA A 158 17.20 -5.13 11.26
CA ALA A 158 17.33 -5.93 10.04
C ALA A 158 17.96 -5.11 8.90
N LEU A 159 17.58 -3.83 8.77
CA LEU A 159 18.22 -2.90 7.83
C LEU A 159 19.71 -2.72 8.14
N GLY A 160 20.08 -2.52 9.41
CA GLY A 160 21.49 -2.44 9.82
C GLY A 160 22.27 -3.73 9.52
N ALA A 161 21.67 -4.90 9.76
CA ALA A 161 22.26 -6.18 9.42
C ALA A 161 22.53 -6.32 7.90
N ALA A 162 21.57 -5.92 7.06
CA ALA A 162 21.73 -5.90 5.60
C ALA A 162 22.83 -4.93 5.12
N LEU A 163 23.03 -3.82 5.86
CA LEU A 163 24.09 -2.85 5.59
C LEU A 163 25.46 -3.24 6.16
N GLY A 164 25.54 -4.26 7.01
CA GLY A 164 26.76 -4.64 7.71
C GLY A 164 27.24 -3.61 8.74
N ARG A 165 26.34 -2.75 9.24
CA ARG A 165 26.64 -1.72 10.26
C ARG A 165 25.45 -1.46 11.18
N GLU A 166 25.72 -0.95 12.37
CA GLU A 166 24.65 -0.53 13.27
C GLU A 166 23.89 0.67 12.68
N VAL A 167 22.56 0.57 12.66
CA VAL A 167 21.64 1.70 12.41
C VAL A 167 20.84 1.91 13.70
N ARG A 168 20.96 3.09 14.31
CA ARG A 168 20.31 3.38 15.58
C ARG A 168 18.88 3.85 15.37
N PHE A 169 17.95 3.29 16.15
CA PHE A 169 16.58 3.80 16.25
C PHE A 169 16.49 4.86 17.35
N VAL A 170 16.14 6.09 17.00
CA VAL A 170 15.85 7.17 17.93
C VAL A 170 14.36 7.39 17.94
N GLU A 171 13.72 7.00 19.04
CA GLU A 171 12.27 7.11 19.17
C GLU A 171 11.85 8.58 19.35
N LEU A 172 10.90 9.00 18.51
CA LEU A 172 10.30 10.33 18.61
C LEU A 172 9.09 10.28 19.54
N THR A 173 8.95 11.30 20.39
CA THR A 173 7.69 11.62 21.06
C THR A 173 6.62 12.02 20.03
N PRO A 174 5.31 11.94 20.36
CA PRO A 174 4.26 12.40 19.45
C PRO A 174 4.47 13.83 18.96
N GLU A 175 4.90 14.75 19.83
CA GLU A 175 5.18 16.15 19.48
C GLU A 175 6.34 16.27 18.49
N GLN A 176 7.40 15.48 18.69
CA GLN A 176 8.53 15.43 17.76
C GLN A 176 8.15 14.80 16.43
N ALA A 177 7.32 13.75 16.42
CA ALA A 177 6.82 13.13 15.21
C ALA A 177 5.94 14.09 14.40
N ARG A 178 5.05 14.86 15.05
CA ARG A 178 4.29 15.95 14.41
C ARG A 178 5.22 16.93 13.70
N ALA A 179 6.22 17.43 14.42
CA ALA A 179 7.18 18.37 13.86
C ALA A 179 8.01 17.75 12.72
N HIS A 180 8.36 16.48 12.82
CA HIS A 180 9.10 15.74 11.80
C HIS A 180 8.31 15.59 10.49
N TRP A 181 6.99 15.39 10.58
CA TRP A 181 6.12 15.13 9.43
C TRP A 181 5.40 16.36 8.87
N ALA A 182 5.37 17.49 9.57
CA ALA A 182 4.59 18.68 9.20
C ALA A 182 4.89 19.25 7.80
N GLY A 183 6.07 19.01 7.24
CA GLY A 183 6.46 19.45 5.89
C GLY A 183 6.22 18.40 4.79
N THR A 184 5.89 17.18 5.17
CA THR A 184 5.78 16.01 4.27
C THR A 184 4.33 15.58 4.08
N TYR A 185 3.53 15.64 5.15
CA TYR A 185 2.15 15.18 5.16
C TYR A 185 1.19 16.28 5.63
N PRO A 186 -0.07 16.29 5.13
CA PRO A 186 -1.12 17.13 5.69
C PRO A 186 -1.33 16.87 7.19
N ALA A 187 -1.77 17.87 7.94
CA ALA A 187 -1.91 17.78 9.39
C ALA A 187 -2.87 16.67 9.82
N GLU A 188 -3.96 16.49 9.08
CA GLU A 188 -4.95 15.43 9.28
C GLU A 188 -4.34 14.02 9.12
N VAL A 189 -3.43 13.84 8.16
CA VAL A 189 -2.73 12.57 7.93
C VAL A 189 -1.73 12.30 9.07
N VAL A 190 -1.05 13.35 9.54
CA VAL A 190 -0.14 13.25 10.69
C VAL A 190 -0.88 12.80 11.94
N GLU A 191 -2.03 13.39 12.26
CA GLU A 191 -2.83 12.96 13.42
C GLU A 191 -3.35 11.54 13.26
N TRP A 192 -3.73 11.13 12.05
CA TRP A 192 -4.15 9.75 11.77
C TRP A 192 -3.02 8.75 12.01
N PHE A 193 -1.80 9.03 11.53
CA PHE A 193 -0.63 8.19 11.83
C PHE A 193 -0.34 8.10 13.33
N LEU A 194 -0.54 9.19 14.07
CA LEU A 194 -0.32 9.20 15.51
C LEU A 194 -1.37 8.40 16.27
N GLU A 195 -2.62 8.44 15.82
CA GLU A 195 -3.70 7.63 16.37
C GLU A 195 -3.45 6.14 16.17
N MET A 196 -3.01 5.71 14.98
CA MET A 196 -2.66 4.31 14.71
C MET A 196 -1.61 3.76 15.68
N GLY A 197 -0.64 4.60 16.05
CA GLY A 197 0.43 4.24 16.98
C GLY A 197 -0.03 3.93 18.41
N ASN A 198 -1.27 4.26 18.78
CA ASN A 198 -1.85 3.91 20.09
C ASN A 198 -2.17 2.41 20.23
N HIS A 199 -2.22 1.68 19.11
CA HIS A 199 -2.51 0.25 19.08
C HIS A 199 -1.27 -0.54 18.62
N LEU A 200 -0.46 -0.98 19.58
CA LEU A 200 0.82 -1.63 19.30
C LEU A 200 0.74 -2.82 18.33
N ASP A 201 -0.36 -3.58 18.35
CA ASP A 201 -0.57 -4.74 17.50
C ASP A 201 -1.60 -4.52 16.37
N GLY A 202 -2.00 -3.26 16.12
CA GLY A 202 -3.07 -2.93 15.18
C GLY A 202 -2.85 -3.47 13.76
N ASN A 203 -1.59 -3.63 13.34
CA ASN A 203 -1.19 -4.15 12.03
C ASN A 203 -0.40 -5.46 12.10
N ALA A 204 -0.45 -6.17 13.23
CA ALA A 204 0.34 -7.38 13.44
C ALA A 204 -0.33 -8.66 12.91
N TRP A 205 -1.52 -8.57 12.32
CA TRP A 205 -2.20 -9.73 11.73
C TRP A 205 -1.48 -10.21 10.47
N VAL A 206 -1.41 -11.54 10.28
CA VAL A 206 -0.79 -12.17 9.10
C VAL A 206 -1.87 -12.79 8.24
N SER A 207 -1.99 -12.29 7.01
CA SER A 207 -2.86 -12.83 5.98
C SER A 207 -2.21 -14.02 5.27
N PRO A 208 -2.98 -15.09 4.98
CA PRO A 208 -2.53 -16.16 4.09
C PRO A 208 -2.63 -15.80 2.59
N ASP A 209 -3.10 -14.60 2.23
CA ASP A 209 -3.48 -14.29 0.84
C ASP A 209 -2.30 -14.33 -0.14
N VAL A 210 -1.10 -13.91 0.27
CA VAL A 210 0.09 -14.00 -0.59
C VAL A 210 0.36 -15.46 -0.96
N GLU A 211 0.39 -16.36 0.01
CA GLU A 211 0.64 -17.78 -0.23
C GLU A 211 -0.50 -18.44 -1.00
N ARG A 212 -1.75 -18.13 -0.63
CA ARG A 212 -2.94 -18.69 -1.29
C ARG A 212 -2.99 -18.33 -2.78
N VAL A 213 -2.65 -17.09 -3.12
CA VAL A 213 -2.76 -16.58 -4.50
C VAL A 213 -1.52 -16.93 -5.32
N THR A 214 -0.33 -16.86 -4.73
CA THR A 214 0.93 -17.00 -5.48
C THR A 214 1.58 -18.39 -5.38
N GLY A 215 1.10 -19.24 -4.46
CA GLY A 215 1.65 -20.57 -4.22
C GLY A 215 3.02 -20.59 -3.52
N ARG A 216 3.50 -19.43 -3.04
CA ARG A 216 4.77 -19.28 -2.32
C ARG A 216 4.57 -18.40 -1.08
N PRO A 217 5.34 -18.61 0.00
CA PRO A 217 5.28 -17.73 1.15
C PRO A 217 5.65 -16.29 0.75
N GLY A 218 5.09 -15.33 1.51
CA GLY A 218 5.49 -13.93 1.38
C GLY A 218 6.96 -13.74 1.77
N ARG A 219 7.59 -12.74 1.16
CA ARG A 219 8.98 -12.36 1.44
C ARG A 219 9.10 -11.71 2.80
N THR A 220 10.21 -11.93 3.48
CA THR A 220 10.47 -11.30 4.78
C THR A 220 11.10 -9.91 4.63
N TYR A 221 11.06 -9.11 5.69
CA TYR A 221 11.70 -7.80 5.67
C TYR A 221 13.23 -7.90 5.54
N GLU A 222 13.84 -8.96 6.08
CA GLU A 222 15.28 -9.23 5.93
C GLU A 222 15.65 -9.43 4.45
N GLU A 223 14.85 -10.19 3.69
CA GLU A 223 15.07 -10.39 2.25
C GLU A 223 14.93 -9.07 1.49
N TRP A 224 13.91 -8.28 1.83
CA TRP A 224 13.71 -6.95 1.26
C TRP A 224 14.89 -6.02 1.55
N ALA A 225 15.36 -5.99 2.80
CA ALA A 225 16.46 -5.12 3.24
C ALA A 225 17.78 -5.47 2.55
N VAL A 226 18.07 -6.76 2.34
CA VAL A 226 19.26 -7.21 1.60
C VAL A 226 19.19 -6.75 0.15
N THR A 227 18.03 -6.92 -0.50
CA THR A 227 17.83 -6.58 -1.92
C THR A 227 17.93 -5.07 -2.17
N HIS A 228 17.46 -4.27 -1.22
CA HIS A 228 17.41 -2.81 -1.34
C HIS A 228 18.52 -2.09 -0.55
N ALA A 229 19.52 -2.82 -0.03
CA ALA A 229 20.56 -2.25 0.83
C ALA A 229 21.30 -1.06 0.18
N ASP A 230 21.52 -1.10 -1.13
CA ASP A 230 22.19 -0.01 -1.87
C ASP A 230 21.47 1.33 -1.78
N GLU A 231 20.15 1.32 -1.61
CA GLU A 231 19.38 2.55 -1.42
C GLU A 231 19.74 3.27 -0.10
N PHE A 232 20.36 2.56 0.86
CA PHE A 232 20.67 3.06 2.20
C PHE A 232 22.18 3.19 2.49
N ARG A 233 23.03 2.97 1.48
CA ARG A 233 24.50 3.08 1.59
C ARG A 233 25.01 4.50 1.41
#